data_AF-A0A0P7ZEX4-F1
#
_entry.id   AF-A0A0P7ZEX4-F1
#
_cell.length_a   1.000
_cell.length_b   1.000
_cell.length_c   1.000
_cell.angle_alpha   90.00
_cell.angle_beta   90.00
_cell.angle_gamma   90.00
#
_symmetry.space_group_name_H-M   'P 1'
#
loop_
_entity.id
_entity.type
_entity.pdbx_description
1 polymer ?
#
loop_
_entity_poly.entity_id
_entity_poly.type
_entity_poly.pdbx_seq_one_letter_code
_entity_poly.pdbx_strand_id
1 'polypeptide(L)'
;MGYNIQVKKSKNIREQWSQKRPDFSTEMSADEIRSMGGSQRYGQGGKWVSDEEYLAINGHKSRGGMPLKVMTSSGEIPISTTDATALRDYLKPFSGIHT
;
A
#
# COMPACT_ATOMS: atom_id res chain seq x y z
N MET A 1 -6.53 41.44 -14.73
CA MET A 1 -7.20 40.14 -14.93
C MET A 1 -6.70 39.19 -13.84
N GLY A 2 -7.45 39.05 -12.75
CA GLY A 2 -7.07 38.18 -11.64
C GLY A 2 -7.38 36.74 -12.00
N TYR A 3 -6.37 35.89 -12.07
CA TYR A 3 -6.57 34.46 -12.22
C TYR A 3 -7.18 33.94 -10.90
N ASN A 4 -8.45 33.56 -10.94
CA ASN A 4 -9.03 32.71 -9.91
C ASN A 4 -8.33 31.36 -10.01
N ILE A 5 -7.27 31.17 -9.23
CA ILE A 5 -6.80 29.82 -8.91
C ILE A 5 -7.93 29.24 -8.08
N GLN A 6 -8.87 28.57 -8.77
CA GLN A 6 -9.66 27.56 -8.13
C GLN A 6 -8.65 26.58 -7.57
N VAL A 7 -8.34 26.73 -6.28
CA VAL A 7 -7.65 25.72 -5.50
C VAL A 7 -8.58 24.52 -5.60
N LYS A 8 -8.37 23.67 -6.63
CA LYS A 8 -8.95 22.34 -6.70
C LYS A 8 -8.53 21.74 -5.37
N LYS A 9 -9.47 21.66 -4.42
CA LYS A 9 -9.30 20.88 -3.20
C LYS A 9 -8.64 19.59 -3.66
N SER A 10 -7.37 19.40 -3.30
CA SER A 10 -6.62 18.21 -3.66
C SER A 10 -7.53 17.07 -3.25
N LYS A 11 -8.07 16.33 -4.22
CA LYS A 11 -8.94 15.21 -3.89
C LYS A 11 -8.09 14.32 -2.99
N ASN A 12 -8.58 14.11 -1.78
CA ASN A 12 -7.93 13.38 -0.71
C ASN A 12 -7.43 12.04 -1.27
N ILE A 13 -6.10 11.80 -1.27
CA ILE A 13 -5.51 10.65 -1.97
C ILE A 13 -6.07 9.35 -1.40
N ARG A 14 -6.28 9.32 -0.08
CA ARG A 14 -6.93 8.21 0.62
C ARG A 14 -8.36 7.95 0.14
N GLU A 15 -9.14 8.99 -0.10
CA GLU A 15 -10.52 8.85 -0.61
C GLU A 15 -10.52 8.28 -2.03
N GLN A 16 -9.65 8.80 -2.90
CA GLN A 16 -9.47 8.26 -4.25
C GLN A 16 -9.02 6.80 -4.22
N TRP A 17 -8.11 6.46 -3.31
CA TRP A 17 -7.63 5.10 -3.10
C TRP A 17 -8.75 4.17 -2.59
N SER A 18 -9.60 4.65 -1.68
CA SER A 18 -10.74 3.88 -1.16
C SER A 18 -11.73 3.47 -2.26
N GLN A 19 -11.94 4.34 -3.25
CA GLN A 19 -12.82 4.09 -4.39
C GLN A 19 -12.19 3.20 -5.47
N LYS A 20 -10.87 3.02 -5.43
CA LYS A 20 -10.13 2.18 -6.38
C LYS A 20 -10.47 0.71 -6.13
N ARG A 21 -10.52 -0.10 -7.21
CA ARG A 21 -10.53 -1.55 -7.09
C ARG A 21 -9.19 -2.07 -6.55
N PRO A 22 -9.17 -3.18 -5.80
CA PRO A 22 -7.92 -3.82 -5.41
C PRO A 22 -7.05 -4.14 -6.63
N ASP A 23 -5.76 -3.84 -6.53
CA ASP A 23 -4.78 -4.20 -7.56
C ASP A 23 -4.48 -5.70 -7.53
N PHE A 24 -4.52 -6.32 -6.35
CA PHE A 24 -4.42 -7.77 -6.16
C PHE A 24 -5.02 -8.19 -4.81
N SER A 25 -5.32 -9.47 -4.67
CA SER A 25 -5.85 -10.08 -3.44
C SER A 25 -4.91 -11.14 -2.89
N THR A 26 -4.92 -11.33 -1.58
CA THR A 26 -4.18 -12.38 -0.89
C THR A 26 -5.02 -12.93 0.27
N GLU A 27 -4.80 -14.21 0.60
CA GLU A 27 -5.43 -14.88 1.74
C GLU A 27 -4.77 -14.48 3.07
N MET A 28 -3.54 -13.95 3.01
CA MET A 28 -2.84 -13.42 4.18
C MET A 28 -3.65 -12.29 4.81
N SER A 29 -3.63 -12.22 6.14
CA SER A 29 -4.16 -11.10 6.90
C SER A 29 -3.28 -9.87 6.76
N ALA A 30 -3.86 -8.69 7.01
CA ALA A 30 -3.13 -7.44 7.02
C ALA A 30 -1.98 -7.46 8.04
N ASP A 31 -2.15 -8.12 9.18
CA ASP A 31 -1.13 -8.19 10.23
C ASP A 31 0.02 -9.12 9.85
N GLU A 32 -0.25 -10.25 9.19
CA GLU A 32 0.80 -11.09 8.59
C GLU A 32 1.59 -10.30 7.55
N ILE A 33 0.89 -9.53 6.71
CA ILE A 33 1.53 -8.71 5.69
C ILE A 33 2.46 -7.66 6.31
N ARG A 34 1.98 -6.98 7.36
CA ARG A 34 2.78 -6.00 8.10
C ARG A 34 3.98 -6.63 8.79
N SER A 35 3.85 -7.87 9.24
CA SER A 35 4.90 -8.61 9.94
C SER A 35 6.06 -9.01 9.03
N MET A 36 5.88 -9.04 7.70
CA MET A 36 6.99 -9.29 6.76
C MET A 36 7.93 -8.09 6.58
N GLY A 37 7.59 -6.90 7.09
CA GLY A 37 8.46 -5.73 7.02
C GLY A 37 9.76 -5.94 7.80
N GLY A 38 10.90 -5.75 7.13
CA GLY A 38 12.24 -6.13 7.64
C GLY A 38 12.76 -5.29 8.81
N SER A 39 12.03 -4.27 9.25
CA SER A 39 12.37 -3.47 10.43
C SER A 39 11.14 -3.26 11.30
N GLN A 40 10.93 -4.17 12.24
CA GLN A 40 10.04 -4.01 13.41
C GLN A 40 10.33 -2.75 14.24
N ARG A 41 11.45 -2.04 13.97
CA ARG A 41 11.92 -0.88 14.74
C ARG A 41 10.92 0.30 14.78
N TYR A 42 9.92 0.34 13.89
CA TYR A 42 8.82 1.32 13.92
C TYR A 42 7.40 0.70 13.82
N GLY A 43 7.31 -0.63 13.91
CA GLY A 43 6.10 -1.38 14.31
C GLY A 43 4.83 -1.35 13.45
N GLN A 44 4.61 -0.41 12.52
CA GLN A 44 3.29 -0.27 11.85
C GLN A 44 3.39 0.29 10.43
N GLY A 45 4.02 -0.43 9.51
CA GLY A 45 3.96 -0.15 8.07
C GLY A 45 2.63 -0.61 7.45
N GLY A 46 2.38 -0.28 6.17
CA GLY A 46 1.18 -0.73 5.45
C GLY A 46 -0.13 -0.10 5.94
N LYS A 47 -0.08 1.19 6.28
CA LYS A 47 -1.26 1.95 6.76
C LYS A 47 -1.20 3.42 6.34
N TRP A 48 -2.37 4.05 6.31
CA TRP A 48 -2.48 5.49 6.20
C TRP A 48 -2.02 6.16 7.50
N VAL A 49 -1.22 7.22 7.38
CA VAL A 49 -0.84 8.10 8.50
C VAL A 49 -1.54 9.45 8.40
N SER A 50 -1.91 9.85 7.19
CA SER A 50 -2.80 10.97 6.93
C SER A 50 -3.61 10.69 5.66
N ASP A 51 -4.35 11.68 5.23
CA ASP A 51 -5.16 11.68 4.01
C ASP A 51 -4.32 11.73 2.72
N GLU A 52 -3.09 12.22 2.84
CA GLU A 52 -2.14 12.36 1.73
C GLU A 52 -0.89 11.48 1.90
N GLU A 53 -0.67 10.91 3.09
CA GLU A 53 0.53 10.13 3.41
C GLU A 53 0.17 8.73 3.92
N TYR A 54 0.89 7.73 3.43
CA TYR A 54 0.88 6.37 3.96
C TYR A 54 2.31 5.91 4.29
N LEU A 55 2.39 4.98 5.24
CA LEU A 55 3.63 4.27 5.57
C LEU A 55 3.68 2.96 4.79
N ALA A 56 4.78 2.74 4.07
CA ALA A 56 5.12 1.47 3.45
C ALA A 56 5.34 0.38 4.51
N ILE A 57 5.29 -0.90 4.13
CA ILE A 57 5.43 -2.04 5.06
C ILE A 57 6.78 -1.99 5.78
N ASN A 58 7.83 -1.62 5.05
CA ASN A 58 9.19 -1.45 5.60
C ASN A 58 9.37 -0.17 6.45
N GLY A 59 8.31 0.59 6.74
CA GLY A 59 8.35 1.78 7.58
C GLY A 59 8.81 3.05 6.87
N HIS A 60 9.09 2.99 5.57
CA HIS A 60 9.41 4.17 4.77
C HIS A 60 8.14 4.98 4.46
N LYS A 61 8.19 6.29 4.71
CA LYS A 61 7.15 7.21 4.22
C LYS A 61 7.20 7.26 2.69
N SER A 62 6.06 7.09 2.06
CA SER A 62 5.96 7.31 0.61
C SER A 62 6.20 8.78 0.27
N ARG A 63 7.07 9.07 -0.71
CA ARG A 63 7.35 10.42 -1.21
C ARG A 63 6.32 10.90 -2.24
N GLY A 64 5.03 10.77 -1.92
CA GLY A 64 3.92 11.21 -2.76
C GLY A 64 3.60 10.26 -3.91
N GLY A 65 2.34 9.85 -4.00
CA GLY A 65 1.82 8.95 -5.01
C GLY A 65 0.68 8.08 -4.46
N MET A 66 -0.19 7.59 -5.34
CA MET A 66 -1.27 6.69 -4.94
C MET A 66 -0.69 5.30 -4.65
N PRO A 67 -0.85 4.76 -3.43
CA PRO A 67 -0.43 3.39 -3.14
C PRO A 67 -1.22 2.37 -3.95
N LEU A 68 -0.67 1.17 -4.08
CA LEU A 68 -1.44 0.02 -4.54
C LEU A 68 -2.42 -0.41 -3.44
N LYS A 69 -3.48 -1.10 -3.84
CA LYS A 69 -4.54 -1.58 -2.97
C LYS A 69 -4.53 -3.10 -2.92
N VAL A 70 -4.29 -3.65 -1.74
CA VAL A 70 -4.31 -5.09 -1.51
C VAL A 70 -5.56 -5.45 -0.76
N MET A 71 -6.33 -6.39 -1.30
CA MET A 71 -7.41 -7.04 -0.56
C MET A 71 -6.82 -8.20 0.26
N THR A 72 -6.90 -8.11 1.57
CA THR A 72 -6.46 -9.14 2.53
C THR A 72 -7.68 -9.86 3.10
N SER A 73 -7.48 -10.98 3.78
CA SER A 73 -8.56 -11.67 4.51
C SER A 73 -9.19 -10.82 5.62
N SER A 74 -8.44 -9.85 6.15
CA SER A 74 -8.89 -8.91 7.20
C SER A 74 -9.35 -7.54 6.68
N GLY A 75 -9.30 -7.31 5.36
CA GLY A 75 -9.69 -6.03 4.73
C GLY A 75 -8.66 -5.43 3.79
N GLU A 76 -8.86 -4.19 3.39
CA GLU A 76 -8.03 -3.53 2.37
C GLU A 76 -6.90 -2.73 3.01
N ILE A 77 -5.67 -2.87 2.50
CA ILE A 77 -4.51 -2.11 2.99
C ILE A 77 -3.73 -1.41 1.86
N PRO A 78 -3.20 -0.20 2.11
CA PRO A 78 -2.31 0.46 1.16
C PRO A 78 -0.94 -0.22 1.20
N ILE A 79 -0.34 -0.41 0.03
CA ILE A 79 1.00 -0.96 -0.11
C ILE A 79 1.82 -0.17 -1.12
N SER A 80 3.13 -0.07 -0.89
CA SER A 80 4.03 0.51 -1.88
C SER A 80 4.28 -0.47 -3.03
N THR A 81 4.65 0.03 -4.21
CA THR A 81 5.00 -0.82 -5.35
C THR A 81 6.16 -1.78 -5.04
N THR A 82 7.15 -1.31 -4.26
CA THR A 82 8.29 -2.13 -3.84
C THR A 82 7.85 -3.25 -2.91
N ASP A 83 7.04 -2.94 -1.90
CA ASP A 83 6.55 -3.98 -0.97
C ASP A 83 5.59 -4.95 -1.68
N ALA A 84 4.77 -4.46 -2.62
CA ALA A 84 3.91 -5.32 -3.44
C ALA A 84 4.71 -6.29 -4.31
N THR A 85 5.85 -5.85 -4.85
CA THR A 85 6.75 -6.72 -5.62
C THR A 85 7.35 -7.79 -4.71
N ALA A 86 7.84 -7.40 -3.52
CA ALA A 86 8.35 -8.34 -2.53
C ALA A 86 7.29 -9.35 -2.07
N LEU A 87 6.06 -8.88 -1.81
CA LEU A 87 4.91 -9.71 -1.49
C LEU A 87 4.60 -10.70 -2.60
N ARG A 88 4.57 -10.24 -3.85
CA ARG A 88 4.31 -11.10 -5.00
C ARG A 88 5.41 -12.14 -5.17
N ASP A 89 6.66 -11.78 -4.93
CA ASP A 89 7.79 -12.71 -5.02
C ASP A 89 7.79 -13.71 -3.85
N TYR A 90 7.29 -13.32 -2.67
CA TYR A 90 7.06 -14.20 -1.52
C TYR A 90 5.86 -15.15 -1.75
N LEU A 91 4.80 -14.65 -2.37
CA LEU A 91 3.58 -15.40 -2.69
C LEU A 91 3.70 -16.26 -3.95
N LYS A 92 4.68 -16.00 -4.81
CA LYS A 92 5.04 -16.97 -5.84
C LYS A 92 5.53 -18.21 -5.09
N PRO A 93 4.82 -19.35 -5.15
CA PRO A 93 5.43 -20.58 -4.70
C PRO A 93 6.71 -20.74 -5.51
N PHE A 94 7.69 -21.46 -4.96
CA PHE A 94 8.77 -22.05 -5.73
C PHE A 94 8.21 -22.70 -7.01
N SER A 95 8.05 -21.93 -8.09
CA SER A 95 7.86 -22.42 -9.45
C SER A 95 9.24 -22.71 -10.04
N GLY A 96 10.07 -23.30 -9.19
CA GLY A 96 11.34 -23.90 -9.50
C GLY A 96 11.27 -25.26 -8.83
N ILE A 97 10.71 -26.24 -9.53
CA ILE A 97 11.33 -27.53 -9.89
C ILE A 97 10.24 -28.45 -10.47
N HIS A 98 10.66 -29.27 -11.44
CA HIS A 98 9.99 -30.27 -12.27
C HIS A 98 9.50 -29.70 -13.62
N THR A 99 10.15 -29.95 -14.77
CA THR A 99 11.01 -31.08 -15.19
C THR A 99 11.97 -30.62 -16.27
#